data_AF-I1CGX2-F1
#
_entry.id   AF-I1CGX2-F1
#
_cell.length_a   1.000
_cell.length_b   1.000
_cell.length_c   1.000
_cell.angle_alpha   90.00
_cell.angle_beta   90.00
_cell.angle_gamma   90.00
#
_symmetry.space_group_name_H-M   'P 1'
#
loop_
_entity.id
_entity.type
_entity.pdbx_description
1 polymer ?
#
loop_
_entity_poly.entity_id
_entity_poly.type
_entity_poly.pdbx_seq_one_letter_code
_entity_poly.pdbx_strand_id
1 'polypeptide(L)'
;MVHYKSATLNVSQSTLVSQHEGASDETFVHLLRMINKGTETVTGLRKLLITKATELDELVQQLNLINQVLNDVEYGTKQTEDVLKEMKLDKISFAEATLNSAFQSAYTLCPNHILKDEDERLNKLLINKLKVKLKQLEIDPTCYFHTFVNLEIAKTISLCIKSDYKRRNALMKNKNAKEQIKQLGDKIREEFNIWKMYTRGAPFLIGDEHLIDLLEIQDQQNIKKKKKNEAVLYTMHTSSSIAKLNTAETNSLFKLRKLLIKGNSSWFKMNKIT
;
A
#
# COMPACT_ATOMS: atom_id res chain seq x y z
N MET A 1 59.07 21.90 16.19
CA MET A 1 59.81 22.15 17.45
C MET A 1 60.17 23.63 17.48
N VAL A 2 59.35 24.46 18.11
CA VAL A 2 59.60 25.91 18.20
C VAL A 2 59.42 26.32 19.64
N HIS A 3 60.55 26.63 20.28
CA HIS A 3 60.65 27.19 21.61
C HIS A 3 60.14 28.63 21.61
N TYR A 4 59.26 28.97 22.54
CA TYR A 4 59.09 30.37 22.96
C TYR A 4 59.73 30.55 24.33
N LYS A 5 60.77 31.40 24.34
CA LYS A 5 61.50 31.89 25.51
C LYS A 5 60.55 32.57 26.50
N SER A 6 60.66 32.19 27.76
CA SER A 6 60.05 32.89 28.89
C SER A 6 60.70 34.27 29.07
N ALA A 7 59.90 35.32 29.05
CA ALA A 7 60.29 36.64 29.54
C ALA A 7 59.76 36.79 30.98
N THR A 8 60.64 36.62 31.96
CA THR A 8 60.41 36.98 33.35
C THR A 8 60.58 38.49 33.51
N LEU A 9 59.48 39.21 33.72
CA LEU A 9 59.50 40.59 34.20
C LEU A 9 59.27 40.57 35.70
N ASN A 10 60.39 40.64 36.45
CA ASN A 10 60.40 41.08 37.84
C ASN A 10 59.91 42.53 37.87
N VAL A 11 58.77 42.78 38.50
CA VAL A 11 58.38 44.13 38.91
C VAL A 11 58.64 44.23 40.41
N SER A 12 59.70 44.96 40.73
CA SER A 12 60.10 45.36 42.07
C SER A 12 58.95 46.06 42.79
N GLN A 13 58.76 45.67 44.05
CA GLN A 13 57.96 46.42 45.03
C GLN A 13 58.48 47.87 45.10
N SER A 14 57.59 48.82 44.81
CA SER A 14 57.75 50.20 45.26
C SER A 14 56.48 50.60 45.99
N THR A 15 56.57 50.53 47.31
CA THR A 15 55.63 51.08 48.28
C THR A 15 55.55 52.59 48.10
N LEU A 16 54.41 53.10 47.64
CA LEU A 16 53.95 54.44 47.94
C LEU A 16 52.52 54.35 48.46
N VAL A 17 52.44 54.38 49.80
CA VAL A 17 51.21 54.60 50.54
C VAL A 17 50.79 56.05 50.31
N SER A 18 49.66 56.24 49.64
CA SER A 18 48.83 57.43 49.78
C SER A 18 47.39 56.97 49.95
N GLN A 19 46.87 57.21 51.15
CA GLN A 19 45.52 56.89 51.60
C GLN A 19 44.48 57.54 50.68
N HIS A 20 43.70 56.70 49.99
CA HIS A 20 42.38 57.02 49.44
C HIS A 20 41.53 55.74 49.56
N GLU A 21 41.11 55.42 50.80
CA GLU A 21 40.45 54.18 51.18
C GLU A 21 38.94 54.19 50.89
N GLY A 22 38.44 53.05 50.40
CA GLY A 22 37.04 52.65 50.57
C GLY A 22 36.43 51.94 49.36
N ALA A 23 36.13 52.68 48.29
CA ALA A 23 35.19 52.22 47.25
C ALA A 23 35.84 51.71 45.95
N SER A 24 37.07 52.13 45.64
CA SER A 24 37.72 51.77 44.36
C SER A 24 38.36 50.37 44.37
N ASP A 25 38.87 49.91 45.52
CA ASP A 25 39.48 48.58 45.64
C ASP A 25 38.44 47.46 45.65
N GLU A 26 37.29 47.69 46.28
CA GLU A 26 36.22 46.69 46.35
C GLU A 26 35.58 46.44 44.99
N THR A 27 35.42 47.49 44.18
CA THR A 27 34.95 47.41 42.79
C THR A 27 35.96 46.72 41.88
N PHE A 28 37.26 46.97 42.07
CA PHE A 28 38.33 46.26 41.37
C PHE A 28 38.38 44.77 41.72
N VAL A 29 38.27 44.42 42.99
CA VAL A 29 38.19 43.01 43.46
C VAL A 29 36.94 42.32 42.91
N HIS A 30 35.80 43.02 42.86
CA HIS A 30 34.58 42.49 42.25
C HIS A 30 34.73 42.23 40.75
N LEU A 31 35.36 43.15 40.00
CA LEU A 31 35.67 42.97 38.59
C LEU A 31 36.61 41.78 38.34
N LEU A 32 37.66 41.62 39.16
CA LEU A 32 38.54 40.45 39.10
C LEU A 32 37.79 39.13 39.33
N ARG A 33 36.86 39.11 40.29
CA ARG A 33 36.01 37.93 40.54
C ARG A 33 35.09 37.63 39.36
N MET A 34 34.51 38.65 38.75
CA MET A 34 33.69 38.50 37.54
C MET A 34 34.50 37.98 36.35
N ILE A 35 35.72 38.50 36.16
CA ILE A 35 36.64 38.02 35.13
C ILE A 35 37.00 36.55 35.38
N ASN A 36 37.37 36.18 36.62
CA ASN A 36 37.68 34.79 36.96
C ASN A 36 36.50 33.84 36.71
N LYS A 37 35.28 34.23 37.11
CA LYS A 37 34.07 33.44 36.83
C LYS A 37 33.80 33.33 35.32
N GLY A 38 34.06 34.39 34.56
CA GLY A 38 34.02 34.38 33.10
C GLY A 38 35.06 33.41 32.51
N THR A 39 36.30 33.44 33.01
CA THR A 39 37.38 32.53 32.59
C THR A 39 37.06 31.07 32.88
N GLU A 40 36.49 30.77 34.06
CA GLU A 40 36.02 29.42 34.41
C GLU A 40 34.92 28.95 33.46
N THR A 41 33.94 29.81 33.18
CA THR A 41 32.84 29.51 32.26
C THR A 41 33.35 29.24 30.85
N VAL A 42 34.24 30.09 30.33
CA VAL A 42 34.87 29.92 29.01
C VAL A 42 35.68 28.63 28.95
N THR A 43 36.38 28.29 30.02
CA THR A 43 37.15 27.04 30.11
C THR A 43 36.22 25.82 30.12
N GLY A 44 35.09 25.89 30.84
CA GLY A 44 34.06 24.86 30.85
C GLY A 44 33.43 24.66 29.46
N LEU A 45 33.05 25.73 28.78
CA LEU A 45 32.50 25.68 27.42
C LEU A 45 33.51 25.12 26.41
N ARG A 46 34.79 25.46 26.54
CA ARG A 46 35.85 24.87 25.70
C ARG A 46 35.97 23.36 25.91
N LYS A 47 35.95 22.89 27.16
CA LYS A 47 35.96 21.46 27.46
C LYS A 47 34.75 20.76 26.85
N LEU A 48 33.54 21.32 27.03
CA LEU A 48 32.32 20.77 26.45
C LEU A 48 32.38 20.73 24.92
N LEU A 49 32.88 21.78 24.28
CA LEU A 49 33.02 21.84 22.83
C LEU A 49 33.98 20.76 22.32
N ILE A 50 35.10 20.52 23.01
CA ILE A 50 36.04 19.45 22.67
C ILE A 50 35.36 18.09 22.80
N THR A 51 34.66 17.82 23.91
CA THR A 51 33.92 16.56 24.10
C THR A 51 32.85 16.35 23.03
N LYS A 52 32.11 17.40 22.67
CA LYS A 52 31.09 17.30 21.61
C LYS A 52 31.70 17.14 20.22
N ALA A 53 32.87 17.71 19.96
CA ALA A 53 33.59 17.48 18.71
C ALA A 53 34.06 16.02 18.59
N THR A 54 34.54 15.41 19.69
CA THR A 54 34.94 13.99 19.68
C THR A 54 33.75 13.04 19.54
N GLU A 55 32.63 13.30 20.23
CA GLU A 55 31.39 12.53 20.07
C GLU A 55 30.88 12.60 18.61
N LEU A 56 30.98 13.77 17.96
CA LEU A 56 30.58 13.93 16.57
C LEU A 56 31.49 13.12 15.63
N ASP A 57 32.80 13.11 15.87
CA ASP A 57 33.75 12.33 15.08
C ASP A 57 33.47 10.82 15.17
N GLU A 58 33.17 10.31 16.38
CA GLU A 58 32.76 8.92 16.60
C GLU A 58 31.47 8.57 15.82
N LEU A 59 30.47 9.45 15.83
CA LEU A 59 29.24 9.25 15.07
C LEU A 59 29.48 9.22 13.56
N VAL A 60 30.38 10.07 13.05
CA VAL A 60 30.78 10.05 11.63
C VAL A 60 31.47 8.74 11.28
N GLN A 61 32.36 8.23 12.14
CA GLN A 61 33.00 6.93 11.94
C GLN A 61 31.99 5.78 11.94
N GLN A 62 31.02 5.79 12.87
CA GLN A 62 29.94 4.80 12.90
C GLN A 62 29.09 4.81 11.63
N LEU A 63 28.75 6.00 11.11
CA LEU A 63 28.00 6.14 9.87
C LEU A 63 28.76 5.57 8.67
N ASN A 64 30.07 5.81 8.61
CA ASN A 64 30.91 5.25 7.55
C ASN A 64 30.96 3.72 7.60
N LEU A 65 31.05 3.13 8.80
CA LEU A 65 30.99 1.68 8.97
C LEU A 65 29.63 1.10 8.52
N ILE A 66 28.53 1.76 8.87
CA ILE A 66 27.19 1.36 8.42
C ILE A 66 27.08 1.39 6.90
N ASN A 67 27.59 2.44 6.26
CA ASN A 67 27.58 2.53 4.79
C ASN A 67 28.40 1.41 4.15
N GLN A 68 29.54 1.03 4.74
CA GLN A 68 30.34 -0.08 4.26
C GLN A 68 29.57 -1.41 4.35
N VAL A 69 28.96 -1.69 5.52
CA VAL A 69 28.13 -2.89 5.71
C VAL A 69 26.95 -2.91 4.76
N LEU A 70 26.30 -1.76 4.51
CA LEU A 70 25.18 -1.66 3.59
C LEU A 70 25.59 -2.02 2.16
N ASN A 71 26.74 -1.54 1.70
CA ASN A 71 27.29 -1.87 0.38
C ASN A 71 27.59 -3.37 0.25
N ASP A 72 28.15 -3.99 1.30
CA ASP A 72 28.44 -5.42 1.31
C ASP A 72 27.15 -6.26 1.25
N VAL A 73 26.11 -5.84 1.97
CA VAL A 73 24.78 -6.47 1.93
C VAL A 73 24.13 -6.31 0.57
N GLU A 74 24.21 -5.13 -0.06
CA GLU A 74 23.69 -4.88 -1.40
C GLU A 74 24.38 -5.78 -2.44
N TYR A 75 25.71 -5.88 -2.37
CA TYR A 75 26.48 -6.77 -3.22
C TYR A 75 26.10 -8.25 -3.02
N GLY A 76 26.03 -8.72 -1.78
CA GLY A 76 25.64 -10.10 -1.47
C GLY A 76 24.22 -10.43 -1.91
N THR A 77 23.30 -9.46 -1.78
CA THR A 77 21.91 -9.62 -2.23
C THR A 77 21.84 -9.76 -3.74
N LYS A 78 22.58 -8.94 -4.48
CA LYS A 78 22.67 -9.02 -5.93
C LYS A 78 23.24 -10.36 -6.41
N GLN A 79 24.32 -10.82 -5.78
CA GLN A 79 24.89 -12.14 -6.09
C GLN A 79 23.90 -13.28 -5.83
N THR A 80 23.14 -13.20 -4.73
CA THR A 80 22.10 -14.19 -4.42
C THR A 80 20.97 -14.15 -5.45
N GLU A 81 20.57 -12.96 -5.90
CA GLU A 81 19.57 -12.79 -6.95
C GLU A 81 20.02 -13.43 -8.28
N ASP A 82 21.27 -13.20 -8.67
CA ASP A 82 21.83 -13.75 -9.91
C ASP A 82 21.89 -15.29 -9.86
N VAL A 83 22.36 -15.86 -8.74
CA VAL A 83 22.34 -17.33 -8.53
C VAL A 83 20.92 -17.89 -8.57
N LEU A 84 19.94 -17.20 -7.96
CA LEU A 84 18.54 -17.63 -8.00
C LEU A 84 17.95 -17.56 -9.41
N LYS A 85 18.36 -16.58 -10.24
CA LYS A 85 17.96 -16.51 -11.65
C LYS A 85 18.53 -17.69 -12.44
N GLU A 86 19.82 -17.97 -12.29
CA GLU A 86 20.48 -19.11 -12.95
C GLU A 86 19.83 -20.45 -12.57
N MET A 87 19.50 -20.65 -11.28
CA MET A 87 18.87 -21.89 -10.82
C MET A 87 17.41 -22.06 -11.26
N LYS A 88 16.65 -20.97 -11.39
CA LYS A 88 15.20 -21.02 -11.68
C LYS A 88 14.88 -21.13 -13.16
N LEU A 89 15.72 -20.64 -14.07
CA LEU A 89 15.37 -20.58 -15.49
C LEU A 89 15.52 -21.94 -16.19
N ASP A 90 16.66 -22.62 -16.07
CA ASP A 90 16.92 -23.75 -16.96
C ASP A 90 16.20 -25.04 -16.53
N LYS A 91 16.23 -25.36 -15.23
CA LYS A 91 15.64 -26.62 -14.73
C LYS A 91 14.12 -26.58 -14.68
N ILE A 92 13.53 -25.44 -14.30
CA ILE A 92 12.07 -25.30 -14.22
C ILE A 92 11.48 -25.14 -15.62
N SER A 93 12.11 -24.37 -16.51
CA SER A 93 11.62 -24.21 -17.89
C SER A 93 11.71 -25.53 -18.67
N PHE A 94 12.79 -26.30 -18.52
CA PHE A 94 12.90 -27.63 -19.13
C PHE A 94 11.87 -28.61 -18.55
N ALA A 95 11.67 -28.62 -17.24
CA ALA A 95 10.65 -29.45 -16.60
C ALA A 95 9.23 -29.04 -17.01
N GLU A 96 8.95 -27.75 -17.17
CA GLU A 96 7.68 -27.21 -17.65
C GLU A 96 7.41 -27.63 -19.09
N ALA A 97 8.38 -27.46 -19.99
CA ALA A 97 8.26 -27.88 -21.38
C ALA A 97 8.01 -29.40 -21.50
N THR A 98 8.71 -30.20 -20.70
CA THR A 98 8.54 -31.66 -20.65
C THR A 98 7.17 -32.06 -20.11
N LEU A 99 6.71 -31.41 -19.03
CA LEU A 99 5.41 -31.68 -18.44
C LEU A 99 4.26 -31.26 -19.37
N ASN A 100 4.38 -30.11 -20.03
CA ASN A 100 3.38 -29.64 -21.00
C ASN A 100 3.30 -30.59 -22.21
N SER A 101 4.44 -31.07 -22.71
CA SER A 101 4.50 -32.10 -23.75
C SER A 101 3.83 -33.42 -23.31
N ALA A 102 4.06 -33.83 -22.05
CA ALA A 102 3.42 -35.01 -21.47
C ALA A 102 1.90 -34.82 -21.29
N PHE A 103 1.44 -33.64 -20.88
CA PHE A 103 0.01 -33.32 -20.77
C PHE A 103 -0.68 -33.33 -22.12
N GLN A 104 -0.09 -32.71 -23.15
CA GLN A 104 -0.64 -32.75 -24.51
C GLN A 104 -0.73 -34.19 -25.02
N SER A 105 0.31 -35.00 -24.78
CA SER A 105 0.31 -36.42 -25.12
C SER A 105 -0.78 -37.19 -24.38
N ALA A 106 -0.99 -36.94 -23.08
CA ALA A 106 -2.05 -37.57 -22.29
C ALA A 106 -3.46 -37.12 -22.70
N TYR A 107 -3.63 -35.87 -23.12
CA TYR A 107 -4.90 -35.34 -23.61
C TYR A 107 -5.35 -36.06 -24.88
N THR A 108 -4.42 -36.45 -25.75
CA THR A 108 -4.73 -37.27 -26.94
C THR A 108 -5.15 -38.71 -26.60
N LEU A 109 -4.82 -39.21 -25.41
CA LEU A 109 -5.13 -40.58 -24.96
C LEU A 109 -6.46 -40.69 -24.19
N CYS A 110 -7.06 -39.57 -23.80
CA CYS A 110 -8.37 -39.55 -23.12
C CYS A 110 -9.39 -38.67 -23.87
N PRO A 111 -9.94 -39.14 -25.01
CA PRO A 111 -11.13 -38.53 -25.58
C PRO A 111 -12.34 -38.98 -24.75
N ASN A 112 -12.91 -38.07 -23.96
CA ASN A 112 -14.25 -38.15 -23.36
C ASN A 112 -14.68 -39.51 -22.78
N HIS A 113 -14.36 -39.81 -21.52
CA HIS A 113 -15.08 -40.86 -20.78
C HIS A 113 -15.78 -40.32 -19.53
N ILE A 114 -17.10 -40.50 -19.59
CA ILE A 114 -18.13 -40.20 -18.60
C ILE A 114 -17.86 -41.02 -17.33
N LEU A 115 -17.77 -40.30 -16.21
CA LEU A 115 -17.68 -40.80 -14.83
C LEU A 115 -18.86 -41.72 -14.49
N LYS A 116 -18.62 -43.01 -14.19
CA LYS A 116 -19.36 -43.83 -13.20
C LYS A 116 -18.53 -45.05 -12.72
N ASP A 117 -18.37 -45.14 -11.40
CA ASP A 117 -18.19 -46.32 -10.49
C ASP A 117 -17.05 -47.36 -10.68
N GLU A 118 -16.33 -47.43 -11.81
CA GLU A 118 -15.12 -48.30 -11.90
C GLU A 118 -13.82 -47.64 -11.37
N ASP A 119 -13.97 -46.44 -10.80
CA ASP A 119 -12.91 -45.45 -10.62
C ASP A 119 -11.79 -45.89 -9.69
N GLU A 120 -12.04 -46.70 -8.66
CA GLU A 120 -10.99 -46.91 -7.65
C GLU A 120 -9.88 -47.88 -8.11
N ARG A 121 -10.24 -48.87 -8.94
CA ARG A 121 -9.25 -49.79 -9.52
C ARG A 121 -8.50 -49.14 -10.67
N LEU A 122 -9.21 -48.42 -11.53
CA LEU A 122 -8.62 -47.73 -12.67
C LEU A 122 -7.72 -46.58 -12.20
N ASN A 123 -8.13 -45.85 -11.16
CA ASN A 123 -7.32 -44.82 -10.53
C ASN A 123 -6.11 -45.43 -9.79
N LYS A 124 -6.25 -46.56 -9.08
CA LYS A 124 -5.08 -47.27 -8.51
C LYS A 124 -4.10 -47.76 -9.58
N LEU A 125 -4.62 -48.24 -10.71
CA LEU A 125 -3.80 -48.74 -11.82
C LEU A 125 -3.11 -47.60 -12.56
N LEU A 126 -3.81 -46.48 -12.77
CA LEU A 126 -3.25 -45.22 -13.28
C LEU A 126 -2.18 -44.66 -12.35
N ILE A 127 -2.45 -44.54 -11.04
CA ILE A 127 -1.48 -44.08 -10.03
C ILE A 127 -0.24 -44.98 -10.01
N ASN A 128 -0.39 -46.31 -10.10
CA ASN A 128 0.74 -47.23 -10.15
C ASN A 128 1.54 -47.08 -11.45
N LYS A 129 0.87 -46.89 -12.60
CA LYS A 129 1.53 -46.64 -13.89
C LYS A 129 2.27 -45.29 -13.88
N LEU A 130 1.70 -44.28 -13.23
CA LEU A 130 2.28 -42.96 -13.02
C LEU A 130 3.51 -43.04 -12.12
N LYS A 131 3.45 -43.81 -11.01
CA LYS A 131 4.61 -44.08 -10.15
C LYS A 131 5.75 -44.79 -10.88
N VAL A 132 5.42 -45.78 -11.71
CA VAL A 132 6.42 -46.50 -12.53
C VAL A 132 7.06 -45.55 -13.56
N LYS A 133 6.26 -44.70 -14.21
CA LYS A 133 6.76 -43.70 -15.17
C LYS A 133 7.59 -42.60 -14.51
N LEU A 134 7.19 -42.11 -13.34
CA LEU A 134 7.96 -41.16 -12.54
C LEU A 134 9.33 -41.75 -12.12
N LYS A 135 9.34 -43.02 -11.73
CA LYS A 135 10.58 -43.75 -11.40
C LYS A 135 11.48 -43.95 -12.63
N GLN A 136 10.89 -44.22 -13.80
CA GLN A 136 11.62 -44.31 -15.08
C GLN A 136 12.21 -42.97 -15.54
N LEU A 137 11.63 -41.84 -15.09
CA LEU A 137 12.08 -40.49 -15.41
C LEU A 137 12.99 -39.87 -14.34
N GLU A 138 13.38 -40.63 -13.30
CA GLU A 138 14.20 -40.16 -12.16
C GLU A 138 13.64 -38.91 -11.44
N ILE A 139 12.31 -38.70 -11.49
CA ILE A 139 11.67 -37.56 -10.82
C ILE A 139 11.44 -37.92 -9.36
N ASP A 140 12.19 -37.28 -8.45
CA ASP A 140 12.09 -37.52 -7.00
C ASP A 140 10.70 -37.12 -6.46
N PRO A 141 9.96 -38.03 -5.80
CA PRO A 141 8.70 -37.74 -5.14
C PRO A 141 8.79 -36.64 -4.07
N THR A 142 9.99 -36.30 -3.57
CA THR A 142 10.13 -35.18 -2.64
C THR A 142 9.80 -33.82 -3.26
N CYS A 143 9.84 -33.70 -4.59
CA CYS A 143 9.44 -32.48 -5.31
C CYS A 143 7.94 -32.17 -5.12
N TYR A 144 7.12 -33.15 -4.72
CA TYR A 144 5.74 -32.91 -4.32
C TYR A 144 5.63 -32.15 -2.99
N PHE A 145 6.57 -32.28 -2.06
CA PHE A 145 6.49 -31.55 -0.78
C PHE A 145 6.54 -30.03 -0.99
N HIS A 146 7.30 -29.54 -1.97
CA HIS A 146 7.28 -28.12 -2.31
C HIS A 146 5.94 -27.68 -2.91
N THR A 147 5.24 -28.57 -3.63
CA THR A 147 3.87 -28.30 -4.11
C THR A 147 2.83 -28.31 -2.99
N PHE A 148 3.01 -29.13 -1.96
CA PHE A 148 2.17 -29.12 -0.75
C PHE A 148 2.33 -27.80 0.03
N VAL A 149 3.58 -27.35 0.23
CA VAL A 149 3.85 -26.05 0.88
C VAL A 149 3.25 -24.90 0.08
N ASN A 150 3.41 -24.88 -1.25
CA ASN A 150 2.78 -23.87 -2.11
C ASN A 150 1.25 -23.91 -2.03
N LEU A 151 0.65 -25.09 -1.89
CA LEU A 151 -0.80 -25.25 -1.76
C LEU A 151 -1.32 -24.77 -0.39
N GLU A 152 -0.58 -24.98 0.70
CA GLU A 152 -0.94 -24.46 2.03
C GLU A 152 -0.84 -22.94 2.09
N ILE A 153 0.21 -22.37 1.50
CA ILE A 153 0.37 -20.93 1.34
C ILE A 153 -0.79 -20.38 0.50
N ALA A 154 -1.09 -21.01 -0.65
CA ALA A 154 -2.22 -20.63 -1.48
C ALA A 154 -3.58 -20.75 -0.76
N LYS A 155 -3.79 -21.79 0.07
CA LYS A 155 -5.01 -21.92 0.89
C LYS A 155 -5.13 -20.77 1.88
N THR A 156 -4.04 -20.42 2.56
CA THR A 156 -4.00 -19.31 3.52
C THR A 156 -4.35 -17.99 2.83
N ILE A 157 -3.69 -17.70 1.70
CA ILE A 157 -3.97 -16.48 0.93
C ILE A 157 -5.41 -16.49 0.41
N SER A 158 -5.94 -17.65 -0.01
CA SER A 158 -7.34 -17.76 -0.46
C SER A 158 -8.35 -17.42 0.64
N LEU A 159 -8.02 -17.73 1.90
CA LEU A 159 -8.85 -17.40 3.05
C LEU A 159 -8.80 -15.89 3.34
N CYS A 160 -7.61 -15.28 3.28
CA CYS A 160 -7.43 -13.83 3.41
C CYS A 160 -8.24 -13.06 2.35
N ILE A 161 -8.11 -13.46 1.08
CA ILE A 161 -8.87 -12.88 -0.03
C ILE A 161 -10.37 -13.00 0.21
N LYS A 162 -10.84 -14.18 0.64
CA LYS A 162 -12.28 -14.41 0.93
C LYS A 162 -12.76 -13.56 2.12
N SER A 163 -11.97 -13.39 3.17
CA SER A 163 -12.35 -12.54 4.32
C SER A 163 -12.39 -11.07 3.93
N ASP A 164 -11.40 -10.60 3.17
CA ASP A 164 -11.30 -9.22 2.74
C ASP A 164 -12.40 -8.87 1.73
N TYR A 165 -12.72 -9.79 0.83
CA TYR A 165 -13.86 -9.64 -0.08
C TYR A 165 -15.19 -9.52 0.69
N LYS A 166 -15.43 -10.35 1.72
CA LYS A 166 -16.62 -10.22 2.58
C LYS A 166 -16.65 -8.89 3.33
N ARG A 167 -15.51 -8.44 3.86
CA ARG A 167 -15.38 -7.16 4.55
C ARG A 167 -15.66 -5.99 3.60
N ARG A 168 -15.14 -6.05 2.37
CA ARG A 168 -15.39 -5.07 1.31
C ARG A 168 -16.89 -5.01 1.00
N ASN A 169 -17.55 -6.16 0.84
CA ASN A 169 -19.00 -6.23 0.62
C ASN A 169 -19.82 -5.60 1.75
N ALA A 170 -19.40 -5.75 3.00
CA ALA A 170 -20.04 -5.09 4.13
C ALA A 170 -19.85 -3.56 4.08
N LEU A 171 -18.63 -3.09 3.79
CA LEU A 171 -18.30 -1.67 3.71
C LEU A 171 -19.02 -0.95 2.56
N MET A 172 -19.30 -1.66 1.46
CA MET A 172 -20.08 -1.13 0.32
C MET A 172 -21.49 -0.64 0.69
N LYS A 173 -22.02 -1.05 1.84
CA LYS A 173 -23.29 -0.56 2.37
C LYS A 173 -23.15 0.81 3.08
N ASN A 174 -21.94 1.20 3.47
CA ASN A 174 -21.64 2.45 4.18
C ASN A 174 -21.18 3.54 3.19
N LYS A 175 -21.88 4.69 3.18
CA LYS A 175 -21.60 5.81 2.27
C LYS A 175 -20.27 6.52 2.54
N ASN A 176 -19.74 6.42 3.77
CA ASN A 176 -18.55 7.16 4.22
C ASN A 176 -17.26 6.33 4.10
N ALA A 177 -17.34 5.05 3.73
CA ALA A 177 -16.20 4.13 3.72
C ALA A 177 -15.49 4.04 2.34
N LYS A 178 -15.61 5.05 1.47
CA LYS A 178 -15.12 4.99 0.08
C LYS A 178 -13.62 4.71 -0.02
N GLU A 179 -12.82 5.38 0.81
CA GLU A 179 -11.38 5.20 0.83
C GLU A 179 -11.00 3.79 1.29
N GLN A 180 -11.66 3.29 2.34
CA GLN A 180 -11.45 1.94 2.86
C GLN A 180 -11.85 0.86 1.84
N ILE A 181 -12.92 1.08 1.08
CA ILE A 181 -13.34 0.18 -0.01
C ILE A 181 -12.26 0.11 -1.10
N LYS A 182 -11.66 1.25 -1.44
CA LYS A 182 -10.59 1.33 -2.45
C LYS A 182 -9.33 0.61 -1.96
N GLN A 183 -8.84 0.94 -0.77
CA GLN A 183 -7.68 0.31 -0.15
C GLN A 183 -7.83 -1.21 -0.04
N LEU A 184 -9.02 -1.67 0.37
CA LEU A 184 -9.31 -3.10 0.48
C LEU A 184 -9.39 -3.77 -0.89
N GLY A 185 -9.83 -3.04 -1.92
CA GLY A 185 -9.81 -3.53 -3.30
C GLY A 185 -8.41 -3.70 -3.87
N ASP A 186 -7.53 -2.74 -3.62
CA ASP A 186 -6.12 -2.80 -4.05
C ASP A 186 -5.40 -3.95 -3.32
N LYS A 187 -5.63 -4.11 -2.01
CA LYS A 187 -5.11 -5.22 -1.21
C LYS A 187 -5.56 -6.59 -1.74
N ILE A 188 -6.84 -6.75 -2.08
CA ILE A 188 -7.35 -8.02 -2.64
C ILE A 188 -6.68 -8.33 -3.98
N ARG A 189 -6.43 -7.33 -4.84
CA ARG A 189 -5.76 -7.53 -6.14
C ARG A 189 -4.30 -7.93 -5.96
N GLU A 190 -3.61 -7.33 -4.99
CA GLU A 190 -2.24 -7.69 -4.62
C GLU A 190 -2.16 -9.12 -4.07
N GLU A 191 -3.01 -9.47 -3.11
CA GLU A 191 -3.09 -10.84 -2.56
C GLU A 191 -3.45 -11.85 -3.65
N PHE A 192 -4.33 -11.50 -4.58
CA PHE A 192 -4.69 -12.36 -5.71
C PHE A 192 -3.51 -12.62 -6.64
N ASN A 193 -2.67 -11.61 -6.92
CA ASN A 193 -1.45 -11.81 -7.70
C ASN A 193 -0.48 -12.77 -7.01
N ILE A 194 -0.30 -12.61 -5.68
CA ILE A 194 0.53 -13.51 -4.88
C ILE A 194 -0.06 -14.93 -4.91
N TRP A 195 -1.36 -15.08 -4.72
CA TRP A 195 -2.05 -16.36 -4.80
C TRP A 195 -1.82 -17.05 -6.16
N LYS A 196 -1.92 -16.30 -7.27
CA LYS A 196 -1.71 -16.80 -8.63
C LYS A 196 -0.29 -17.37 -8.83
N MET A 197 0.72 -16.79 -8.17
CA MET A 197 2.09 -17.32 -8.21
C MET A 197 2.17 -18.69 -7.53
N TYR A 198 1.50 -18.88 -6.40
CA TYR A 198 1.51 -20.14 -5.67
C TYR A 198 0.60 -21.22 -6.28
N THR A 199 -0.44 -20.84 -7.00
CA THR A 199 -1.38 -21.78 -7.66
C THR A 199 -1.13 -22.02 -9.14
N ARG A 200 -0.02 -21.49 -9.68
CA ARG A 200 0.37 -21.66 -11.10
C ARG A 200 -0.75 -21.25 -12.08
N GLY A 201 -1.43 -20.14 -11.78
CA GLY A 201 -2.47 -19.61 -12.65
C GLY A 201 -3.82 -20.32 -12.59
N ALA A 202 -4.08 -21.14 -11.57
CA ALA A 202 -5.39 -21.74 -11.37
C ALA A 202 -6.50 -20.66 -11.31
N PRO A 203 -7.72 -20.96 -11.77
CA PRO A 203 -8.84 -20.03 -11.68
C PRO A 203 -9.27 -19.85 -10.21
N PHE A 204 -9.37 -18.61 -9.73
CA PHE A 204 -9.96 -18.30 -8.42
C PHE A 204 -11.42 -17.92 -8.58
N LEU A 205 -12.29 -18.71 -7.97
CA LEU A 205 -13.73 -18.54 -8.01
C LEU A 205 -14.25 -18.23 -6.60
N ILE A 206 -15.14 -17.25 -6.50
CA ILE A 206 -15.95 -17.00 -5.30
C ILE A 206 -17.40 -17.28 -5.68
N GLY A 207 -17.97 -18.37 -5.14
CA GLY A 207 -19.19 -18.94 -5.72
C GLY A 207 -18.83 -19.60 -7.04
N ASP A 208 -19.31 -19.05 -8.16
CA ASP A 208 -19.05 -19.51 -9.53
C ASP A 208 -18.47 -18.43 -10.45
N GLU A 209 -18.17 -17.24 -9.91
CA GLU A 209 -17.65 -16.11 -10.69
C GLU A 209 -16.17 -15.84 -10.38
N HIS A 210 -15.44 -15.37 -11.40
CA HIS A 210 -14.05 -14.96 -11.25
C HIS A 210 -13.94 -13.74 -10.35
N LEU A 211 -12.97 -13.77 -9.43
CA LEU A 211 -12.74 -12.67 -8.48
C LEU A 211 -12.52 -11.32 -9.16
N ILE A 212 -11.75 -11.28 -10.25
CA ILE A 212 -11.46 -10.02 -10.96
C ILE A 212 -12.76 -9.42 -11.50
N ASP A 213 -13.57 -10.23 -12.17
CA ASP A 213 -14.84 -9.79 -12.76
C ASP A 213 -15.78 -9.25 -11.67
N LEU A 214 -15.85 -9.92 -10.52
CA LEU A 214 -16.59 -9.45 -9.34
C LEU A 214 -16.12 -8.08 -8.85
N LEU A 215 -14.80 -7.87 -8.75
CA LEU A 215 -14.25 -6.59 -8.31
C LEU A 215 -14.51 -5.47 -9.32
N GLU A 216 -14.41 -5.77 -10.62
CA GLU A 216 -14.71 -4.80 -11.67
C GLU A 216 -16.19 -4.39 -11.67
N ILE A 217 -17.10 -5.35 -11.50
CA ILE A 217 -18.53 -5.07 -11.35
C ILE A 217 -18.77 -4.15 -10.15
N GLN A 218 -18.10 -4.39 -9.02
CA GLN A 218 -18.21 -3.54 -7.82
C GLN A 218 -17.68 -2.13 -8.03
N ASP A 219 -16.53 -1.99 -8.71
CA ASP A 219 -15.91 -0.70 -9.01
C ASP A 219 -16.82 0.12 -9.94
N GLN A 220 -17.39 -0.51 -10.96
CA GLN A 220 -18.36 0.14 -11.86
C GLN A 220 -19.63 0.60 -11.13
N GLN A 221 -20.15 -0.21 -10.19
CA GLN A 221 -21.32 0.18 -9.38
C GLN A 221 -21.03 1.40 -8.50
N ASN A 222 -19.82 1.51 -7.95
CA ASN A 222 -19.40 2.68 -7.16
C ASN A 222 -19.29 3.95 -8.00
N ILE A 223 -18.75 3.84 -9.22
CA ILE A 223 -18.65 4.97 -10.15
C ILE A 223 -20.05 5.46 -10.55
N LYS A 224 -20.98 4.55 -10.85
CA LYS A 224 -22.38 4.90 -11.18
C LYS A 224 -23.09 5.60 -10.02
N LYS A 225 -22.89 5.13 -8.77
CA LYS A 225 -23.43 5.80 -7.56
C LYS A 225 -22.85 7.20 -7.36
N LYS A 226 -21.55 7.41 -7.65
CA LYS A 226 -20.90 8.73 -7.59
C LYS A 226 -21.55 9.72 -8.56
N LYS A 227 -21.71 9.33 -9.84
CA LYS A 227 -22.32 10.17 -10.87
C LYS A 227 -23.77 10.56 -10.54
N LYS A 228 -24.56 9.64 -9.96
CA LYS A 228 -25.94 9.93 -9.54
C LYS A 228 -25.99 10.95 -8.38
N ASN A 229 -25.07 10.87 -7.43
CA ASN A 229 -25.04 11.81 -6.29
C ASN A 229 -24.52 13.19 -6.68
N GLU A 230 -23.55 13.29 -7.58
CA GLU A 230 -23.05 14.56 -8.12
C GLU A 230 -24.11 15.27 -8.98
N ALA A 231 -24.88 14.52 -9.78
CA ALA A 231 -26.00 15.06 -10.53
C ALA A 231 -27.09 15.65 -9.61
N VAL A 232 -27.41 14.98 -8.50
CA VAL A 232 -28.38 15.50 -7.50
C VAL A 232 -27.88 16.79 -6.84
N LEU A 233 -26.58 16.87 -6.52
CA LEU A 233 -25.98 18.09 -5.95
C LEU A 233 -26.02 19.26 -6.95
N TYR A 234 -25.70 19.02 -8.22
CA TYR A 234 -25.77 20.05 -9.27
C TYR A 234 -27.20 20.55 -9.52
N THR A 235 -28.20 19.66 -9.46
CA THR A 235 -29.61 20.09 -9.60
C THR A 235 -30.09 20.93 -8.41
N MET A 236 -29.60 20.70 -7.20
CA MET A 236 -29.97 21.51 -6.02
C MET A 236 -29.42 22.93 -6.09
N HIS A 237 -28.18 23.12 -6.56
CA HIS A 237 -27.56 24.45 -6.65
C HIS A 237 -27.93 25.26 -7.90
N THR A 238 -28.48 24.64 -8.94
CA THR A 238 -28.96 25.36 -10.15
C THR A 238 -30.47 25.63 -10.13
N SER A 239 -31.25 24.89 -9.34
CA SER A 239 -32.71 25.09 -9.23
C SER A 239 -33.12 26.29 -8.36
N SER A 240 -32.22 26.81 -7.51
CA SER A 240 -32.55 27.92 -6.60
C SER A 240 -32.48 29.32 -7.23
N SER A 241 -31.83 29.49 -8.39
CA SER A 241 -31.62 30.84 -8.97
C SER A 241 -32.05 31.01 -10.43
N ILE A 242 -32.39 29.94 -11.15
CA ILE A 242 -32.85 30.04 -12.56
C ILE A 242 -34.33 29.63 -12.73
N ALA A 243 -34.94 28.94 -11.77
CA ALA A 243 -36.36 28.54 -11.85
C ALA A 243 -37.37 29.65 -11.50
N LYS A 244 -36.94 30.91 -11.29
CA LYS A 244 -37.83 32.04 -10.96
C LYS A 244 -38.04 33.06 -12.08
N LEU A 245 -37.51 32.85 -13.29
CA LEU A 245 -37.64 33.84 -14.37
C LEU A 245 -38.44 33.43 -15.61
N ASN A 246 -39.01 32.22 -15.70
CA ASN A 246 -39.76 31.80 -16.91
C ASN A 246 -41.11 31.07 -16.67
N THR A 247 -41.78 31.26 -15.53
CA THR A 247 -43.10 30.62 -15.27
C THR A 247 -44.20 31.57 -14.79
N ALA A 248 -44.13 32.86 -15.14
CA ALA A 248 -45.15 33.85 -14.76
C ALA A 248 -46.13 34.23 -15.89
N GLU A 249 -45.90 33.89 -17.17
CA GLU A 249 -46.74 34.39 -18.27
C GLU A 249 -47.48 33.35 -19.14
N THR A 250 -47.31 32.05 -18.93
CA THR A 250 -48.01 31.03 -19.76
C THR A 250 -49.13 30.27 -19.04
N ASN A 251 -49.32 30.48 -17.73
CA ASN A 251 -50.34 29.76 -16.95
C ASN A 251 -51.74 30.40 -16.94
N SER A 252 -51.89 31.62 -17.46
CA SER A 252 -53.20 32.30 -17.59
C SER A 252 -53.96 31.88 -18.87
N LEU A 253 -53.25 31.63 -19.99
CA LEU A 253 -53.86 31.25 -21.28
C LEU A 253 -54.33 29.78 -21.33
N PHE A 254 -53.63 28.86 -20.65
CA PHE A 254 -54.06 27.46 -20.57
C PHE A 254 -55.26 27.24 -19.64
N LYS A 255 -55.47 28.10 -18.63
CA LYS A 255 -56.66 28.08 -17.78
C LYS A 255 -57.92 28.60 -18.50
N LEU A 256 -57.77 29.62 -19.36
CA LEU A 256 -58.88 30.13 -20.18
C LEU A 256 -59.33 29.14 -21.26
N ARG A 257 -58.39 28.44 -21.92
CA ARG A 257 -58.75 27.36 -22.87
C ARG A 257 -59.45 26.17 -22.22
N LYS A 258 -59.10 25.83 -20.97
CA LYS A 258 -59.73 24.72 -20.23
C LYS A 258 -61.14 25.06 -19.72
N LEU A 259 -61.46 26.35 -19.56
CA LEU A 259 -62.80 26.83 -19.18
C LEU A 259 -63.73 26.98 -20.38
N LEU A 260 -63.22 27.34 -21.56
CA LEU A 260 -64.02 27.42 -22.80
C LEU A 260 -64.36 26.06 -23.42
N ILE A 261 -63.57 25.01 -23.12
CA ILE A 261 -63.83 23.64 -23.62
C ILE A 261 -64.81 22.87 -22.71
N LYS A 262 -65.10 23.37 -21.50
CA LYS A 262 -65.95 22.67 -20.51
C LYS A 262 -67.40 23.17 -20.43
N GLY A 263 -67.83 23.99 -21.39
CA GLY A 263 -69.17 24.57 -21.42
C GLY A 263 -69.74 24.74 -22.83
N ASN A 264 -69.90 23.65 -23.59
CA ASN A 264 -71.02 23.50 -24.53
C ASN A 264 -71.01 22.10 -25.19
N SER A 265 -71.80 21.16 -24.67
CA SER A 265 -72.22 19.95 -25.40
C SER A 265 -73.51 19.36 -24.80
N SER A 266 -74.45 20.24 -24.44
CA SER A 266 -75.87 19.88 -24.23
C SER A 266 -76.79 20.51 -25.29
N TRP A 267 -76.25 20.86 -26.46
CA TRP A 267 -77.04 21.43 -27.57
C TRP A 267 -77.52 20.44 -28.63
N PHE A 268 -77.36 19.12 -28.43
CA PHE A 268 -78.09 18.12 -29.21
C PHE A 268 -78.50 16.92 -28.36
N LYS A 269 -79.59 17.07 -27.61
CA LYS A 269 -80.53 15.99 -27.36
C LYS A 269 -81.94 16.54 -27.58
N MET A 270 -82.36 16.51 -28.84
CA MET A 270 -83.77 16.63 -29.19
C MET A 270 -84.31 15.22 -29.39
N ASN A 271 -85.39 14.94 -28.70
CA ASN A 271 -86.02 13.63 -28.53
C ASN A 271 -86.49 13.04 -29.86
N LYS A 272 -86.35 11.71 -30.00
CA LYS A 272 -87.19 10.92 -30.89
C LYS A 272 -88.63 11.05 -30.40
N ILE A 273 -89.51 11.53 -31.27
CA ILE A 273 -90.95 11.35 -31.15
C ILE A 273 -91.31 10.28 -32.18
N THR A 274 -92.11 9.31 -31.72
CA THR A 274 -92.82 8.28 -32.49
C THR A 274 -93.63 8.84 -33.65
#